data_AF-A0A9P7VV06-F1
#
_entry.id   AF-A0A9P7VV06-F1
#
_cell.length_a   1.000
_cell.length_b   1.000
_cell.length_c   1.000
_cell.angle_alpha   90.00
_cell.angle_beta   90.00
_cell.angle_gamma   90.00
#
_symmetry.space_group_name_H-M   'P 1'
#
loop_
_entity.id
_entity.type
_entity.pdbx_description
1 polymer ?
#
loop_
_entity_poly.entity_id
_entity_poly.type
_entity_poly.pdbx_seq_one_letter_code
_entity_poly.pdbx_strand_id
1 'polypeptide(L)'
;MPMLKVFDDPPFHCRSEFVDAFRQLLEAGSRLYAQPQYSSCSSVATLPTRPRCRVGPVRYYIIDFESAQECPEGKENAEAKRPLRCGTKTSPEFSLCLPCNPFKLDVYNAGATFFELCERYHGMDDLRPLLLEMMSDDPFVRPNMAEALRRLDELVSSKDKLWLRGQIWKLRGLVKPSSHMVQYLWRKFPVLLPYF
;
A
#
# COMPACT_ATOMS: atom_id res chain seq x y z
N MET A 1 4.75 -18.26 -15.30
CA MET A 1 5.01 -17.17 -14.33
C MET A 1 4.13 -17.38 -13.11
N PRO A 2 4.59 -17.08 -11.88
CA PRO A 2 3.72 -17.18 -10.71
C PRO A 2 2.56 -16.18 -10.84
N MET A 3 1.32 -16.66 -10.68
CA MET A 3 0.13 -15.83 -10.77
C MET A 3 -0.02 -15.00 -9.50
N LEU A 4 -0.06 -13.67 -9.63
CA LEU A 4 -0.24 -12.76 -8.50
C LEU A 4 -1.72 -12.66 -8.10
N LYS A 5 -1.96 -12.47 -6.79
CA LYS A 5 -3.28 -12.25 -6.21
C LYS A 5 -3.35 -10.86 -5.59
N VAL A 6 -4.58 -10.34 -5.43
CA VAL A 6 -4.81 -9.13 -4.62
C VAL A 6 -4.31 -9.40 -3.21
N PHE A 7 -3.55 -8.45 -2.64
CA PHE A 7 -2.78 -8.69 -1.44
C PHE A 7 -3.62 -8.99 -0.19
N ASP A 8 -4.92 -8.64 -0.15
CA ASP A 8 -5.87 -8.95 0.93
C ASP A 8 -6.80 -10.14 0.62
N ASP A 9 -6.55 -10.88 -0.48
CA ASP A 9 -7.30 -12.08 -0.87
C ASP A 9 -6.39 -13.34 -0.91
N PRO A 10 -6.62 -14.35 -0.06
CA PRO A 10 -7.70 -14.48 0.93
C PRO A 10 -7.54 -13.52 2.12
N PRO A 11 -8.57 -13.25 2.93
CA PRO A 11 -8.49 -12.34 4.08
C PRO A 11 -7.32 -12.63 5.03
N PHE A 12 -6.78 -11.59 5.68
CA PHE A 12 -5.86 -11.77 6.81
C PHE A 12 -6.56 -12.47 7.99
N HIS A 13 -5.84 -13.36 8.67
CA HIS A 13 -6.36 -14.14 9.80
C HIS A 13 -5.77 -13.73 11.16
N CYS A 14 -4.57 -13.15 11.16
CA CYS A 14 -3.92 -12.63 12.37
C CYS A 14 -3.14 -11.35 12.11
N ARG A 15 -2.84 -10.62 13.20
CA ARG A 15 -2.10 -9.34 13.13
C ARG A 15 -0.74 -9.48 12.44
N SER A 16 -0.04 -10.60 12.65
CA SER A 16 1.26 -10.81 12.03
C SER A 16 1.20 -10.82 10.50
N GLU A 17 0.13 -11.33 9.89
CA GLU A 17 -0.01 -11.33 8.42
C GLU A 17 -0.20 -9.91 7.87
N PHE A 18 -0.95 -9.07 8.59
CA PHE A 18 -1.16 -7.67 8.24
C PHE A 18 0.12 -6.85 8.41
N VAL A 19 0.78 -7.00 9.56
CA VAL A 19 2.03 -6.30 9.89
C VAL A 19 3.12 -6.69 8.89
N ASP A 20 3.21 -7.96 8.51
CA ASP A 20 4.18 -8.43 7.51
C ASP A 20 3.91 -7.84 6.11
N ALA A 21 2.63 -7.76 5.70
CA ALA A 21 2.25 -7.09 4.45
C ALA A 21 2.62 -5.61 4.45
N PHE A 22 2.34 -4.92 5.57
CA PHE A 22 2.63 -3.50 5.70
C PHE A 22 4.13 -3.22 5.72
N ARG A 23 4.88 -4.02 6.49
CA ARG A 23 6.34 -3.96 6.56
C ARG A 23 6.97 -4.16 5.18
N GLN A 24 6.58 -5.20 4.44
CA GLN A 24 7.11 -5.46 3.10
C GLN A 24 6.81 -4.31 2.12
N LEU A 25 5.64 -3.66 2.22
CA LEU A 25 5.34 -2.46 1.42
C LEU A 25 6.27 -1.30 1.75
N LEU A 26 6.46 -0.98 3.03
CA LEU A 26 7.31 0.13 3.48
C LEU A 26 8.79 -0.12 3.13
N GLU A 27 9.27 -1.35 3.29
CA GLU A 27 10.62 -1.76 2.87
C GLU A 27 10.80 -1.61 1.36
N ALA A 28 9.85 -2.11 0.57
CA ALA A 28 9.89 -2.02 -0.88
C ALA A 28 9.85 -0.56 -1.35
N GLY A 29 8.98 0.28 -0.77
CA GLY A 29 8.91 1.71 -1.07
C GLY A 29 10.21 2.44 -0.70
N SER A 30 10.76 2.18 0.49
CA SER A 30 12.04 2.75 0.92
C SER A 30 13.19 2.40 -0.05
N ARG A 31 13.25 1.14 -0.50
CA ARG A 31 14.26 0.66 -1.46
C ARG A 31 14.05 1.19 -2.87
N LEU A 32 12.82 1.27 -3.34
CA LEU A 32 12.48 1.86 -4.64
C LEU A 32 12.96 3.31 -4.70
N TYR A 33 12.87 4.03 -3.59
CA TYR A 33 13.39 5.39 -3.52
C TYR A 33 14.91 5.48 -3.39
N ALA A 34 15.62 4.36 -3.21
CA ALA A 34 17.08 4.31 -3.04
C ALA A 34 17.84 3.81 -4.28
N GLN A 35 17.16 3.22 -5.28
CA GLN A 35 17.77 2.61 -6.45
C GLN A 35 16.80 2.61 -7.65
N PRO A 36 17.27 2.83 -8.91
CA PRO A 36 16.46 2.60 -10.09
C PRO A 36 16.60 1.13 -10.52
N GLN A 37 15.63 0.27 -10.22
CA GLN A 37 15.60 -1.08 -10.82
C GLN A 37 14.20 -1.51 -11.24
N TYR A 38 14.14 -2.02 -12.47
CA TYR A 38 12.95 -2.43 -13.22
C TYR A 38 12.76 -3.95 -13.21
N SER A 39 11.50 -4.41 -13.11
CA SER A 39 10.99 -5.60 -13.83
C SER A 39 9.47 -5.53 -13.91
N SER A 40 8.88 -5.79 -15.09
CA SER A 40 7.43 -5.77 -15.35
C SER A 40 6.95 -7.10 -15.94
N CYS A 41 5.86 -7.66 -15.39
CA CYS A 41 4.78 -8.37 -16.11
C CYS A 41 3.72 -8.86 -15.09
N SER A 42 2.41 -8.71 -15.35
CA SER A 42 1.36 -9.40 -14.59
C SER A 42 0.08 -9.63 -15.38
N SER A 43 -0.31 -10.90 -15.53
CA SER A 43 -1.66 -11.34 -15.87
C SER A 43 -2.24 -12.10 -14.67
N VAL A 44 -3.43 -11.70 -14.19
CA VAL A 44 -4.12 -12.29 -13.03
C VAL A 44 -4.97 -13.48 -13.48
N ALA A 45 -4.75 -14.64 -12.89
CA ALA A 45 -5.59 -15.82 -13.10
C ALA A 45 -6.10 -16.37 -11.75
N THR A 46 -7.32 -16.94 -11.79
CA THR A 46 -8.06 -17.41 -10.62
C THR A 46 -7.50 -18.75 -10.14
N LEU A 47 -6.64 -18.73 -9.12
CA LEU A 47 -6.09 -19.94 -8.48
C LEU A 47 -6.89 -20.37 -7.25
N PRO A 48 -6.90 -21.68 -6.91
CA PRO A 48 -7.49 -22.19 -5.68
C PRO A 48 -7.04 -21.39 -4.45
N THR A 49 -7.96 -21.04 -3.57
CA THR A 49 -7.68 -20.31 -2.33
C THR A 49 -7.20 -21.27 -1.26
N ARG A 50 -5.97 -21.07 -0.78
CA ARG A 50 -5.44 -21.73 0.42
C ARG A 50 -5.28 -20.66 1.51
N PRO A 51 -5.56 -20.96 2.78
CA PRO A 51 -5.34 -20.01 3.86
C PRO A 51 -3.84 -19.65 3.97
N ARG A 52 -3.54 -18.38 4.24
CA ARG A 52 -2.19 -17.78 4.26
C ARG A 52 -1.21 -18.55 5.16
N CYS A 53 -1.70 -19.03 6.30
CA CYS A 53 -0.94 -19.84 7.25
C CYS A 53 -0.45 -21.20 6.72
N ARG A 54 -0.93 -21.68 5.56
CA ARG A 54 -0.56 -22.98 4.96
C ARG A 54 0.41 -22.91 3.78
N VAL A 55 0.84 -21.72 3.35
CA VAL A 55 1.62 -21.55 2.11
C VAL A 55 3.07 -21.07 2.31
N GLY A 56 3.55 -21.02 3.56
CA GLY A 56 4.86 -20.45 3.89
C GLY A 56 4.84 -18.91 3.93
N PRO A 57 6.00 -18.24 4.10
CA PRO A 57 6.05 -16.78 4.15
C PRO A 57 5.50 -16.18 2.84
N VAL A 58 4.53 -15.27 2.98
CA VAL A 58 3.87 -14.62 1.85
C VAL A 58 4.77 -13.49 1.35
N ARG A 59 5.03 -13.44 0.05
CA ARG A 59 5.78 -12.35 -0.58
C ARG A 59 4.83 -11.36 -1.23
N TYR A 60 4.97 -10.09 -0.87
CA TYR A 60 4.23 -8.99 -1.47
C TYR A 60 5.14 -8.26 -2.47
N TYR A 61 4.57 -7.88 -3.60
CA TYR A 61 5.28 -7.18 -4.67
C TYR A 61 4.58 -5.86 -4.92
N ILE A 62 5.33 -4.82 -5.22
CA ILE A 62 4.78 -3.60 -5.83
C ILE A 62 4.95 -3.80 -7.34
N ILE A 63 3.89 -3.57 -8.10
CA ILE A 63 3.91 -3.70 -9.57
C ILE A 63 3.43 -2.40 -10.22
N ASP A 64 3.36 -2.42 -11.55
CA ASP A 64 2.73 -1.38 -12.35
C ASP A 64 3.44 -0.01 -12.26
N PHE A 65 4.75 -0.03 -12.48
CA PHE A 65 5.62 1.15 -12.49
C PHE A 65 5.49 2.00 -13.77
N GLU A 66 4.42 1.85 -14.56
CA GLU A 66 4.25 2.59 -15.82
C GLU A 66 4.11 4.10 -15.60
N SER A 67 3.65 4.50 -14.41
CA SER A 67 3.53 5.89 -13.98
C SER A 67 4.67 6.34 -13.07
N ALA A 68 5.69 5.50 -12.84
CA ALA A 68 6.83 5.87 -12.02
C ALA A 68 7.68 6.94 -12.72
N GLN A 69 8.18 7.90 -11.94
CA GLN A 69 9.00 8.99 -12.44
C GLN A 69 10.34 9.03 -11.73
N GLU A 70 11.42 9.15 -12.50
CA GLU A 70 12.73 9.41 -11.94
C GLU A 70 12.83 10.87 -11.45
N CYS A 71 13.35 11.03 -10.23
CA CYS A 71 13.52 12.32 -9.56
C CYS A 71 15.02 12.55 -9.28
N PRO A 72 15.78 13.10 -10.25
CA PRO A 72 17.23 13.28 -10.12
C PRO A 72 17.62 14.37 -9.10
N GLU A 73 16.69 15.27 -8.77
CA GLU A 73 16.89 16.40 -7.84
C GLU A 73 16.82 15.98 -6.35
N GLY A 74 16.67 14.69 -6.07
CA GLY A 74 16.54 14.15 -4.72
C GLY A 74 15.09 14.16 -4.21
N LYS A 75 14.85 13.46 -3.10
CA LYS A 75 13.50 13.17 -2.59
C LYS A 75 12.79 14.40 -2.02
N GLU A 76 13.52 15.32 -1.40
CA GLU A 76 12.92 16.44 -0.66
C GLU A 76 12.34 17.51 -1.58
N ASN A 77 13.05 17.81 -2.67
CA ASN A 77 12.66 18.84 -3.64
C ASN A 77 11.95 18.28 -4.88
N ALA A 78 11.62 16.98 -4.88
CA ALA A 78 10.96 16.37 -6.01
C ALA A 78 9.55 16.92 -6.19
N GLU A 79 9.26 17.41 -7.38
CA GLU A 79 7.91 17.79 -7.80
C GLU A 79 7.41 16.87 -8.91
N ALA A 80 6.12 16.54 -8.86
CA ALA A 80 5.45 15.79 -9.91
C ALA A 80 5.50 16.58 -11.23
N LYS A 81 6.20 16.05 -12.25
CA LYS A 81 6.34 16.73 -13.56
C LYS A 81 5.07 16.67 -14.40
N ARG A 82 4.08 15.89 -13.97
CA ARG A 82 2.80 15.69 -14.66
C ARG A 82 1.68 15.81 -13.64
N PRO A 83 0.49 16.30 -14.06
CA PRO A 83 -0.69 16.23 -13.23
C PRO A 83 -0.92 14.79 -12.81
N LEU A 84 -1.15 14.59 -11.51
CA LEU A 84 -1.42 13.27 -10.98
C LEU A 84 -2.66 12.69 -11.65
N ARG A 85 -2.50 11.58 -12.38
CA ARG A 85 -3.62 10.90 -13.06
C ARG A 85 -4.23 9.78 -12.21
N CYS A 86 -3.55 9.36 -11.14
CA CYS A 86 -3.84 8.13 -10.40
C CYS A 86 -3.41 8.20 -8.93
N GLY A 87 -4.33 7.89 -8.00
CA GLY A 87 -4.08 7.89 -6.56
C GLY A 87 -5.38 8.04 -5.76
N THR A 88 -5.29 8.06 -4.42
CA THR A 88 -6.49 8.18 -3.60
C THR A 88 -7.06 9.60 -3.70
N LYS A 89 -8.30 9.71 -4.19
CA LYS A 89 -9.02 11.00 -4.35
C LYS A 89 -9.21 11.76 -3.03
N THR A 90 -8.98 11.11 -1.90
CA THR A 90 -9.01 11.75 -0.57
C THR A 90 -7.77 12.58 -0.29
N SER A 91 -6.68 12.41 -1.05
CA SER A 91 -5.50 13.24 -0.88
C SER A 91 -5.83 14.70 -1.26
N PRO A 92 -5.45 15.68 -0.43
CA PRO A 92 -5.68 17.10 -0.73
C PRO A 92 -5.02 17.54 -2.03
N GLU A 93 -3.90 16.91 -2.39
CA GLU A 93 -3.12 17.20 -3.61
C GLU A 93 -3.88 16.87 -4.89
N PHE A 94 -4.71 15.80 -4.87
CA PHE A 94 -5.56 15.43 -6.00
C PHE A 94 -6.71 16.39 -6.22
N SER A 95 -7.30 16.89 -5.14
CA SER A 95 -8.48 17.77 -5.21
C SER A 95 -8.12 19.17 -5.70
N LEU A 96 -6.89 19.62 -5.42
CA LEU A 96 -6.43 20.99 -5.71
C LEU A 96 -5.57 21.10 -6.98
N CYS A 97 -5.24 19.99 -7.65
CA CYS A 97 -4.33 19.95 -8.81
C CYS A 97 -2.99 20.68 -8.56
N LEU A 98 -2.50 20.64 -7.32
CA LEU A 98 -1.27 21.32 -6.94
C LEU A 98 -0.05 20.47 -7.34
N PRO A 99 1.09 21.11 -7.67
CA PRO A 99 2.37 20.44 -7.69
C PRO A 99 2.60 19.79 -6.33
N CYS A 100 2.90 18.50 -6.33
CA CYS A 100 3.09 17.73 -5.11
C CYS A 100 4.37 16.92 -5.18
N ASN A 101 4.87 16.55 -4.01
CA ASN A 101 5.98 15.63 -3.92
C ASN A 101 5.49 14.19 -4.10
N PRO A 102 5.89 13.47 -5.15
CA PRO A 102 5.38 12.13 -5.45
C PRO A 102 5.72 11.13 -4.34
N PHE A 103 6.87 11.27 -3.67
CA PHE A 103 7.27 10.38 -2.57
C PHE A 103 6.36 10.54 -1.35
N LYS A 104 5.94 11.77 -1.04
CA LYS A 104 4.99 12.07 0.05
C LYS A 104 3.57 11.64 -0.29
N LEU A 105 3.20 11.70 -1.56
CA LEU A 105 1.93 11.19 -2.04
C LEU A 105 1.87 9.66 -1.92
N ASP A 106 2.94 8.94 -2.26
CA ASP A 106 3.00 7.49 -2.13
C ASP A 106 2.89 7.05 -0.66
N VAL A 107 3.48 7.80 0.28
CA VAL A 107 3.28 7.58 1.72
C VAL A 107 1.80 7.73 2.09
N TYR A 108 1.15 8.79 1.63
CA TYR A 108 -0.28 9.00 1.87
C TYR A 108 -1.12 7.85 1.31
N ASN A 109 -0.86 7.44 0.07
CA ASN A 109 -1.59 6.34 -0.58
C ASN A 109 -1.40 5.01 0.17
N ALA A 110 -0.18 4.71 0.63
CA ALA A 110 0.09 3.54 1.46
C ALA A 110 -0.66 3.61 2.79
N GLY A 111 -0.60 4.76 3.48
CA GLY A 111 -1.32 5.00 4.73
C GLY A 111 -2.83 4.82 4.57
N ALA A 112 -3.43 5.45 3.55
CA ALA A 112 -4.85 5.36 3.23
C ALA A 112 -5.29 3.92 2.95
N THR A 113 -4.50 3.18 2.15
CA THR A 113 -4.80 1.79 1.82
C THR A 113 -4.87 0.90 3.06
N PHE A 114 -3.89 1.06 3.97
CA PHE A 114 -3.84 0.28 5.20
C PHE A 114 -4.84 0.78 6.25
N PHE A 115 -5.17 2.07 6.26
CA PHE A 115 -6.22 2.63 7.12
C PHE A 115 -7.60 2.09 6.74
N GLU A 116 -7.95 2.07 5.46
CA GLU A 116 -9.21 1.46 5.00
C GLU A 116 -9.24 -0.06 5.19
N LEU A 117 -8.08 -0.72 5.29
CA LEU A 117 -8.03 -2.10 5.78
C LEU A 117 -8.27 -2.18 7.29
N CYS A 118 -7.66 -1.32 8.10
CA CYS A 118 -7.92 -1.27 9.54
C CYS A 118 -9.42 -1.06 9.83
N GLU A 119 -10.09 -0.18 9.09
CA GLU A 119 -11.54 0.02 9.20
C GLU A 119 -12.37 -1.22 8.84
N ARG A 120 -11.81 -2.15 8.05
CA ARG A 120 -12.48 -3.40 7.64
C ARG A 120 -12.13 -4.59 8.52
N TYR A 121 -11.18 -4.48 9.43
CA TYR A 121 -10.72 -5.57 10.29
C TYR A 121 -10.80 -5.20 11.76
N HIS A 122 -11.45 -6.03 12.57
CA HIS A 122 -11.41 -5.86 14.01
C HIS A 122 -10.02 -6.16 14.59
N GLY A 123 -9.60 -5.36 15.57
CA GLY A 123 -8.41 -5.60 16.37
C GLY A 123 -7.13 -4.98 15.81
N MET A 124 -7.23 -3.99 14.92
CA MET A 124 -6.10 -3.31 14.28
C MET A 124 -5.93 -1.84 14.72
N ASP A 125 -6.59 -1.45 15.81
CA ASP A 125 -6.65 -0.06 16.27
C ASP A 125 -5.28 0.50 16.67
N ASP A 126 -4.37 -0.36 17.12
CA ASP A 126 -3.01 0.01 17.50
C ASP A 126 -2.23 0.68 16.37
N LEU A 127 -2.50 0.32 15.10
CA LEU A 127 -1.78 0.87 13.94
C LEU A 127 -2.35 2.21 13.47
N ARG A 128 -3.54 2.61 13.94
CA ARG A 128 -4.22 3.83 13.47
C ARG A 128 -3.39 5.10 13.65
N PRO A 129 -2.67 5.34 14.77
CA PRO A 129 -1.88 6.55 14.93
C PRO A 129 -0.82 6.72 13.84
N LEU A 130 -0.07 5.66 13.55
CA LEU A 130 0.93 5.68 12.48
C LEU A 130 0.31 5.92 11.09
N LEU A 131 -0.83 5.28 10.82
CA LEU A 131 -1.53 5.44 9.53
C LEU A 131 -2.07 6.86 9.35
N LEU A 132 -2.59 7.47 10.42
CA LEU A 132 -3.03 8.87 10.40
C LEU A 132 -1.88 9.85 10.19
N GLU A 133 -0.71 9.59 10.77
CA GLU A 133 0.50 10.39 10.50
C GLU A 133 0.94 10.29 9.04
N MET A 134 0.88 9.10 8.44
CA MET A 134 1.15 8.91 7.01
C MET A 134 0.12 9.60 6.12
N MET A 135 -1.12 9.71 6.59
CA MET A 135 -2.24 10.37 5.90
C MET A 135 -2.41 11.85 6.26
N SER A 136 -1.41 12.49 6.86
CA SER A 136 -1.52 13.91 7.22
C SER A 136 -1.77 14.78 5.97
N ASP A 137 -2.62 15.79 6.08
CA ASP A 137 -2.91 16.67 4.94
C ASP A 137 -1.66 17.44 4.49
N ASP A 138 -0.84 17.87 5.44
CA ASP A 138 0.44 18.53 5.15
C ASP A 138 1.50 17.49 4.73
N PRO A 139 2.01 17.53 3.49
CA PRO A 139 3.02 16.58 3.02
C PRO A 139 4.35 16.67 3.78
N PHE A 140 4.68 17.82 4.38
CA PHE A 140 5.95 18.01 5.08
C PHE A 140 5.98 17.24 6.40
N VAL A 141 4.86 17.16 7.12
CA VAL A 141 4.78 16.43 8.40
C VAL A 141 4.65 14.92 8.23
N ARG A 142 4.23 14.44 7.05
CA ARG A 142 4.17 12.98 6.77
C ARG A 142 5.56 12.36 6.95
N PRO A 143 5.68 11.21 7.62
CA PRO A 143 6.95 10.47 7.65
C PRO A 143 7.36 10.05 6.24
N ASN A 144 8.64 9.81 5.99
CA ASN A 144 9.04 9.06 4.79
C ASN A 144 8.83 7.54 5.01
N MET A 145 8.92 6.73 3.95
CA MET A 145 8.71 5.27 4.05
C MET A 145 9.67 4.58 5.04
N ALA A 146 10.91 5.04 5.14
CA ALA A 146 11.89 4.47 6.07
C ALA A 146 11.56 4.85 7.53
N GLU A 147 11.12 6.08 7.77
CA GLU A 147 10.64 6.53 9.09
C GLU A 147 9.37 5.78 9.51
N ALA A 148 8.42 5.61 8.59
CA ALA A 148 7.20 4.85 8.83
C ALA A 148 7.53 3.38 9.16
N LEU A 149 8.49 2.77 8.45
CA LEU A 149 8.98 1.43 8.76
C LEU A 149 9.58 1.35 10.17
N ARG A 150 10.43 2.32 10.53
CA ARG A 150 11.02 2.37 11.87
C ARG A 150 9.94 2.50 12.96
N ARG A 151 8.95 3.38 12.77
CA ARG A 151 7.83 3.54 13.71
C ARG A 151 6.99 2.26 13.81
N LEU A 152 6.77 1.56 12.70
CA LEU A 152 6.09 0.27 12.71
C LEU A 152 6.88 -0.77 13.52
N ASP A 153 8.20 -0.84 13.32
CA ASP A 153 9.06 -1.78 14.04
C ASP A 153 9.12 -1.47 15.55
N GLU A 154 9.18 -0.19 15.93
CA GLU A 154 9.08 0.27 17.32
C GLU A 154 7.74 -0.15 17.94
N LEU A 155 6.64 0.09 17.23
CA LEU A 155 5.30 -0.32 17.66
C LEU A 155 5.23 -1.83 17.87
N VAL A 156 5.68 -2.63 16.90
CA VAL A 156 5.66 -4.09 16.98
C VAL A 156 6.56 -4.60 18.10
N SER A 157 7.73 -3.99 18.31
CA SER A 157 8.68 -4.37 19.36
C SER A 157 8.15 -4.07 20.77
N SER A 158 7.26 -3.07 20.89
CA SER A 158 6.58 -2.77 22.15
C SER A 158 5.47 -3.76 22.52
N LYS A 159 5.01 -4.59 21.57
CA LYS A 159 3.94 -5.58 21.77
C LYS A 159 4.51 -6.96 22.08
N ASP A 160 3.73 -7.78 22.77
CA ASP A 160 4.10 -9.16 23.08
C ASP A 160 3.84 -10.12 21.90
N LYS A 161 4.44 -11.31 21.93
CA LYS A 161 4.30 -12.31 20.86
C LYS A 161 2.86 -12.82 20.69
N LEU A 162 2.02 -12.78 21.73
CA LEU A 162 0.62 -13.19 21.62
C LEU A 162 -0.20 -12.14 20.90
N TRP A 163 0.11 -10.84 21.04
CA TRP A 163 -0.54 -9.79 20.26
C TRP A 163 -0.43 -10.05 18.75
N LEU A 164 0.77 -10.40 18.26
CA LEU A 164 1.00 -10.74 16.85
C LEU A 164 0.21 -11.97 16.37
N ARG A 165 -0.01 -12.93 17.27
CA ARG A 165 -0.81 -14.14 17.02
C ARG A 165 -2.32 -13.90 17.18
N GLY A 166 -2.71 -12.73 17.68
CA GLY A 166 -4.10 -12.37 17.86
C GLY A 166 -4.85 -12.43 16.54
N GLN A 167 -5.98 -13.12 16.57
CA GLN A 167 -6.83 -13.27 15.39
C GLN A 167 -7.51 -11.95 15.07
N ILE A 168 -7.64 -11.69 13.78
CA ILE A 168 -8.37 -10.55 13.25
C ILE A 168 -9.48 -11.06 12.33
N TRP A 169 -10.56 -10.30 12.26
CA TRP A 169 -11.77 -10.71 11.57
C TRP A 169 -12.17 -9.62 10.60
N LYS A 170 -12.37 -9.99 9.34
CA LYS A 170 -12.94 -9.09 8.35
C LYS A 170 -14.40 -8.82 8.73
N LEU A 171 -14.74 -7.56 8.91
CA LEU A 171 -16.09 -7.09 9.19
C LEU A 171 -17.01 -7.47 8.03
N ARG A 172 -18.09 -8.21 8.33
CA ARG A 172 -19.12 -8.56 7.33
C ARG A 172 -20.03 -7.35 7.12
N GLY A 173 -20.27 -6.98 5.87
CA GLY A 173 -21.27 -5.97 5.51
C GLY A 173 -20.76 -4.53 5.41
N LEU A 174 -19.50 -4.25 5.72
CA LEU A 174 -18.90 -2.97 5.31
C LEU A 174 -18.73 -2.96 3.78
N VAL A 175 -19.13 -1.83 3.20
CA VAL A 175 -19.29 -1.54 1.77
C VAL A 175 -18.12 -2.11 0.96
N LYS A 176 -18.41 -2.62 -0.25
CA LYS A 176 -17.37 -2.95 -1.25
C LYS A 176 -16.35 -1.80 -1.24
N PRO A 177 -15.04 -2.10 -1.32
CA PRO A 177 -14.04 -1.03 -1.40
C PRO A 177 -14.52 0.00 -2.42
N SER A 178 -14.39 1.28 -2.09
CA SER A 178 -14.47 2.31 -3.11
C SER A 178 -13.57 1.80 -4.25
N SER A 179 -14.16 1.48 -5.40
CA SER A 179 -13.48 0.63 -6.40
C SER A 179 -12.13 1.24 -6.82
N HIS A 180 -12.01 2.54 -6.61
CA HIS A 180 -10.82 3.38 -6.61
C HIS A 180 -9.65 2.85 -5.75
N MET A 181 -9.77 2.66 -4.42
CA MET A 181 -8.60 2.34 -3.57
C MET A 181 -7.90 1.02 -3.94
N VAL A 182 -8.67 -0.03 -4.27
CA VAL A 182 -8.11 -1.33 -4.70
C VAL A 182 -7.65 -1.30 -6.16
N GLN A 183 -8.18 -0.38 -6.98
CA GLN A 183 -7.75 -0.19 -8.38
C GLN A 183 -6.35 0.43 -8.50
N TYR A 184 -5.85 1.16 -7.50
CA TYR A 184 -4.66 2.01 -7.68
C TYR A 184 -3.31 1.39 -7.26
N LEU A 185 -3.31 0.24 -6.59
CA LEU A 185 -2.09 -0.60 -6.50
C LEU A 185 -2.06 -1.71 -7.56
N TRP A 186 -3.18 -1.98 -8.26
CA TRP A 186 -3.34 -3.18 -9.09
C TRP A 186 -4.40 -3.03 -10.20
N ARG A 187 -4.27 -2.07 -11.13
CA ARG A 187 -5.28 -1.94 -12.19
C ARG A 187 -5.14 -3.07 -13.22
N LYS A 188 -6.23 -3.83 -13.38
CA LYS A 188 -6.56 -4.63 -14.57
C LYS A 188 -6.79 -3.67 -15.75
N PHE A 189 -6.12 -3.89 -16.88
CA PHE A 189 -6.61 -3.39 -18.16
C PHE A 189 -7.80 -4.26 -18.62
N PRO A 190 -8.98 -3.69 -18.93
CA PRO A 190 -9.82 -4.26 -19.97
C PRO A 190 -9.09 -4.01 -21.30
N VAL A 191 -8.81 -5.09 -22.02
CA VAL A 191 -8.40 -5.03 -23.42
C VAL A 191 -9.56 -4.38 -24.18
N LEU A 192 -9.46 -3.08 -24.44
CA LEU A 192 -10.19 -2.48 -25.55
C LEU A 192 -9.31 -2.72 -26.78
N LEU A 193 -9.74 -3.68 -27.58
CA LEU A 193 -9.23 -3.90 -28.93
C LEU A 193 -9.23 -2.58 -29.71
N PRO A 194 -8.24 -2.36 -30.59
CA PRO A 194 -8.25 -1.21 -31.47
C PRO A 194 -9.43 -1.34 -32.44
N TYR A 195 -10.28 -0.32 -32.46
CA TYR A 195 -10.95 0.06 -33.69
C TYR A 195 -10.05 1.08 -34.39
N PHE A 196 -9.82 0.81 -35.68
CA PHE A 196 -8.97 1.47 -36.67
C PHE A 196 -7.53 0.95 -36.78
#